data_AF-A0A957ZHS8-F1
#
_entry.id   AF-A0A957ZHS8-F1
#
_cell.length_a   1.000
_cell.length_b   1.000
_cell.length_c   1.000
_cell.angle_alpha   90.00
_cell.angle_beta   90.00
_cell.angle_gamma   90.00
#
_symmetry.space_group_name_H-M   'P 1'
#
loop_
_entity.id
_entity.type
_entity.pdbx_description
1 polymer ?
#
loop_
_entity_poly.entity_id
_entity_poly.type
_entity_poly.pdbx_seq_one_letter_code
_entity_poly.pdbx_strand_id
1 'polypeptide(L)'
;DQLDELLSGNEIVMARGRGVGYLSAQDLISLSVTGPMIRAAGIPYDIRKAEPYCIYDRFDFDIPTLPESDIYARYYIRLLEARESIKILQQALRDIPKGEFLGGKGGYTFRPVEGEAYARVEAPKGELGYYVVSDNKANPYRYHVRSPSYINLNALGPMSVGYKIADAVVILGAIDIVLGEVDR
;
A
#
# COMPACT_ATOMS: atom_id res chain seq x y z
N ASP A 1 -17.52 -10.93 4.28
CA ASP A 1 -18.93 -10.95 3.85
C ASP A 1 -19.86 -10.21 4.80
N GLN A 2 -19.98 -10.59 6.08
CA GLN A 2 -20.84 -9.86 7.04
C GLN A 2 -20.51 -8.36 7.17
N LEU A 3 -19.21 -8.00 7.18
CA LEU A 3 -18.77 -6.60 7.21
C LEU A 3 -19.18 -5.85 5.93
N ASP A 4 -19.09 -6.50 4.77
CA ASP A 4 -19.44 -5.94 3.46
C ASP A 4 -20.96 -5.70 3.39
N GLU A 5 -21.75 -6.69 3.82
CA GLU A 5 -23.21 -6.59 3.92
C GLU A 5 -23.67 -5.42 4.82
N LEU A 6 -22.99 -5.23 5.96
CA LEU A 6 -23.34 -4.19 6.92
C LEU A 6 -22.99 -2.77 6.43
N LEU A 7 -21.86 -2.61 5.72
CA LEU A 7 -21.28 -1.29 5.45
C LEU A 7 -21.42 -0.84 3.99
N SER A 8 -21.20 -1.72 3.02
CA SER A 8 -21.11 -1.31 1.61
C SER A 8 -22.45 -0.87 1.04
N GLY A 9 -23.55 -1.49 1.48
CA GLY A 9 -24.92 -1.10 1.13
C GLY A 9 -25.52 -0.02 2.04
N ASN A 10 -24.79 0.44 3.06
CA ASN A 10 -25.31 1.41 4.01
C ASN A 10 -25.40 2.81 3.38
N GLU A 11 -26.60 3.40 3.39
CA GLU A 11 -26.86 4.71 2.78
C GLU A 11 -26.01 5.83 3.37
N ILE A 12 -25.70 5.76 4.67
CA ILE A 12 -24.85 6.76 5.35
C ILE A 12 -23.41 6.65 4.85
N VAL A 13 -22.88 5.42 4.72
CA VAL A 13 -21.52 5.19 4.20
C VAL A 13 -21.43 5.67 2.75
N MET A 14 -22.42 5.31 1.92
CA MET A 14 -22.47 5.75 0.52
C MET A 14 -22.57 7.28 0.42
N ALA A 15 -23.44 7.92 1.20
CA ALA A 15 -23.61 9.37 1.18
C ALA A 15 -22.38 10.14 1.68
N ARG A 16 -21.59 9.55 2.60
CA ARG A 16 -20.34 10.16 3.09
C ARG A 16 -19.12 9.84 2.26
N GLY A 17 -19.17 8.80 1.42
CA GLY A 17 -18.02 8.33 0.65
C GLY A 17 -18.07 8.66 -0.85
N ARG A 18 -19.25 8.63 -1.48
CA ARG A 18 -19.36 8.79 -2.94
C ARG A 18 -19.18 10.24 -3.36
N GLY A 19 -18.32 10.47 -4.35
CA GLY A 19 -18.00 11.80 -4.86
C GLY A 19 -17.29 12.72 -3.87
N VAL A 20 -16.76 12.18 -2.76
CA VAL A 20 -16.00 12.95 -1.75
C VAL A 20 -14.52 12.59 -1.84
N GLY A 21 -13.64 13.59 -1.72
CA GLY A 21 -12.18 13.38 -1.73
C GLY A 21 -11.65 12.95 -3.10
N TYR A 22 -12.33 13.32 -4.19
CA TYR A 22 -11.89 12.98 -5.53
C TYR A 22 -10.55 13.66 -5.86
N LEU A 23 -9.66 12.90 -6.50
CA LEU A 23 -8.52 13.42 -7.27
C LEU A 23 -8.39 12.63 -8.56
N SER A 24 -7.97 13.30 -9.64
CA SER A 24 -7.76 12.58 -10.89
C SER A 24 -6.57 11.60 -10.78
N ALA A 25 -6.58 10.56 -11.61
CA ALA A 25 -5.45 9.65 -11.76
C ALA A 25 -4.14 10.42 -12.03
N GLN A 26 -4.20 11.47 -12.84
CA GLN A 26 -3.05 12.32 -13.17
C GLN A 26 -2.53 13.10 -11.96
N ASP A 27 -3.43 13.65 -11.13
CA ASP A 27 -3.04 14.37 -9.91
C ASP A 27 -2.38 13.42 -8.90
N LEU A 28 -2.94 12.22 -8.73
CA LEU A 28 -2.37 11.19 -7.85
C LEU A 28 -0.96 10.78 -8.30
N ILE A 29 -0.76 10.56 -9.60
CA ILE A 29 0.57 10.28 -10.18
C ILE A 29 1.52 11.45 -9.93
N SER A 30 1.06 12.68 -10.14
CA SER A 30 1.88 13.89 -9.98
C SER A 30 2.32 14.09 -8.52
N LEU A 31 1.51 13.63 -7.57
CA LEU A 31 1.81 13.59 -6.14
C LEU A 31 2.60 12.35 -5.70
N SER A 32 3.00 11.48 -6.63
CA SER A 32 3.69 10.20 -6.36
C SER A 32 2.90 9.24 -5.45
N VAL A 33 1.58 9.39 -5.39
CA VAL A 33 0.69 8.55 -4.59
C VAL A 33 0.70 7.13 -5.15
N THR A 34 0.65 6.12 -4.27
CA THR A 34 0.70 4.70 -4.65
C THR A 34 -0.33 3.86 -3.89
N GLY A 35 -0.44 2.58 -4.22
CA GLY A 35 -1.27 1.63 -3.47
C GLY A 35 -2.77 1.74 -3.74
N PRO A 36 -3.62 1.53 -2.72
CA PRO A 36 -5.08 1.52 -2.87
C PRO A 36 -5.63 2.82 -3.45
N MET A 37 -4.93 3.92 -3.24
CA MET A 37 -5.30 5.26 -3.71
C MET A 37 -5.34 5.35 -5.25
N ILE A 38 -4.30 4.85 -5.92
CA ILE A 38 -4.25 4.86 -7.40
C ILE A 38 -5.11 3.76 -8.01
N ARG A 39 -5.27 2.63 -7.32
CA ARG A 39 -6.16 1.54 -7.74
C ARG A 39 -7.63 1.94 -7.69
N ALA A 40 -8.00 2.76 -6.71
CA ALA A 40 -9.32 3.38 -6.63
C ALA A 40 -9.55 4.46 -7.70
N ALA A 41 -8.52 4.86 -8.44
CA ALA A 41 -8.57 5.79 -9.57
C ALA A 41 -8.38 5.09 -10.93
N GLY A 42 -8.54 3.76 -10.96
CA GLY A 42 -8.50 2.97 -12.19
C GLY A 42 -7.10 2.59 -12.67
N ILE A 43 -6.05 2.84 -11.88
CA ILE A 43 -4.67 2.51 -12.28
C ILE A 43 -4.33 1.09 -11.76
N PRO A 44 -4.17 0.07 -12.64
CA PRO A 44 -3.89 -1.31 -12.24
C PRO A 44 -2.38 -1.50 -11.97
N TYR A 45 -1.82 -0.75 -11.01
CA TYR A 45 -0.42 -0.84 -10.64
C TYR A 45 -0.24 -1.43 -9.24
N ASP A 46 0.61 -2.44 -9.14
CA ASP A 46 0.97 -3.15 -7.91
C ASP A 46 2.37 -3.74 -8.05
N ILE A 47 3.26 -3.47 -7.10
CA ILE A 47 4.65 -3.94 -7.17
C ILE A 47 4.73 -5.47 -7.19
N ARG A 48 3.81 -6.18 -6.53
CA ARG A 48 3.82 -7.65 -6.46
C ARG A 48 3.69 -8.32 -7.83
N LYS A 49 3.11 -7.62 -8.82
CA LYS A 49 3.03 -8.08 -10.21
C LYS A 49 4.03 -7.35 -11.13
N ALA A 50 4.24 -6.05 -10.94
CA ALA A 50 5.12 -5.24 -11.81
C ALA A 50 6.61 -5.55 -11.59
N GLU A 51 7.01 -5.79 -10.34
CA GLU A 51 8.38 -6.13 -9.95
C GLU A 51 8.31 -7.19 -8.83
N PRO A 52 7.95 -8.44 -9.16
CA PRO A 52 7.69 -9.47 -8.16
C PRO A 52 8.90 -9.73 -7.25
N TYR A 53 8.63 -9.83 -5.95
CA TYR A 53 9.61 -10.15 -4.92
C TYR A 53 9.16 -11.37 -4.12
N CYS A 54 10.08 -11.96 -3.36
CA CYS A 54 9.86 -13.21 -2.64
C CYS A 54 9.36 -14.32 -3.58
N ILE A 55 8.09 -14.70 -3.48
CA ILE A 55 7.45 -15.74 -4.28
C ILE A 55 6.08 -15.28 -4.85
N TYR A 56 5.85 -13.96 -4.94
CA TYR A 56 4.56 -13.43 -5.42
C TYR A 56 4.27 -13.78 -6.89
N ASP A 57 5.32 -14.07 -7.67
CA ASP A 57 5.24 -14.57 -9.04
C ASP A 57 4.55 -15.93 -9.16
N ARG A 58 4.44 -16.69 -8.06
CA ARG A 58 3.81 -18.02 -8.02
C ARG A 58 2.31 -17.98 -7.71
N PHE A 59 1.78 -16.84 -7.28
CA PHE A 59 0.39 -16.73 -6.86
C PHE A 59 -0.49 -16.16 -7.96
N ASP A 60 -1.65 -16.79 -8.15
CA ASP A 60 -2.71 -16.28 -8.99
C ASP A 60 -3.64 -15.36 -8.20
N PHE A 61 -3.68 -14.09 -8.58
CA PHE A 61 -4.49 -13.07 -7.94
C PHE A 61 -4.63 -11.87 -8.87
N ASP A 62 -5.72 -11.13 -8.68
CA ASP A 62 -6.05 -9.96 -9.48
C ASP A 62 -5.64 -8.67 -8.78
N ILE A 63 -5.42 -7.61 -9.56
CA ILE A 63 -5.27 -6.25 -9.03
C ILE A 63 -6.65 -5.58 -9.16
N PRO A 64 -7.44 -5.45 -8.09
CA PRO A 64 -8.73 -4.78 -8.18
C PRO A 64 -8.52 -3.30 -8.47
N THR A 65 -9.35 -2.75 -9.35
CA THR A 65 -9.38 -1.32 -9.67
C THR A 65 -10.81 -0.82 -9.79
N LEU A 66 -11.01 0.43 -9.44
CA LEU A 66 -12.28 1.15 -9.54
C LEU A 66 -12.01 2.52 -10.17
N PRO A 67 -12.89 3.07 -11.03
CA PRO A 67 -12.62 4.33 -11.73
C PRO A 67 -13.00 5.59 -10.94
N GLU A 68 -13.77 5.49 -9.85
CA GLU A 68 -14.45 6.65 -9.24
C GLU A 68 -13.52 7.57 -8.45
N SER A 69 -12.37 7.08 -7.96
CA SER A 69 -11.34 7.83 -7.21
C SER A 69 -11.82 8.52 -5.92
N ASP A 70 -13.03 8.24 -5.46
CA ASP A 70 -13.60 8.79 -4.23
C ASP A 70 -13.28 7.93 -3.00
N ILE A 71 -13.72 8.39 -1.83
CA ILE A 71 -13.56 7.68 -0.56
C ILE A 71 -14.20 6.28 -0.60
N TYR A 72 -15.38 6.16 -1.23
CA TYR A 72 -16.09 4.88 -1.30
C TYR A 72 -15.33 3.86 -2.13
N ALA A 73 -14.78 4.26 -3.29
CA ALA A 73 -13.92 3.41 -4.10
C ALA A 73 -12.69 2.95 -3.32
N ARG A 74 -12.02 3.83 -2.56
CA ARG A 74 -10.84 3.49 -1.75
C ARG A 74 -11.16 2.53 -0.61
N TYR A 75 -12.34 2.66 -0.02
CA TYR A 75 -12.86 1.68 0.94
C TYR A 75 -13.07 0.32 0.27
N TYR A 76 -13.76 0.31 -0.88
CA TYR A 76 -14.13 -0.93 -1.53
C TYR A 76 -12.92 -1.66 -2.13
N ILE A 77 -11.93 -0.95 -2.64
CA ILE A 77 -10.63 -1.52 -3.05
C ILE A 77 -10.00 -2.30 -1.91
N ARG A 78 -10.00 -1.80 -0.67
CA ARG A 78 -9.42 -2.52 0.47
C ARG A 78 -10.17 -3.81 0.79
N LEU A 79 -11.50 -3.83 0.64
CA LEU A 79 -12.28 -5.06 0.77
C LEU A 79 -11.94 -6.07 -0.34
N LEU A 80 -11.79 -5.61 -1.58
CA LEU A 80 -11.39 -6.46 -2.70
C LEU A 80 -9.97 -7.00 -2.51
N GLU A 81 -9.02 -6.16 -2.08
CA GLU A 81 -7.65 -6.58 -1.77
C GLU A 81 -7.60 -7.59 -0.60
N ALA A 82 -8.48 -7.47 0.39
CA ALA A 82 -8.60 -8.45 1.46
C ALA A 82 -9.05 -9.82 0.92
N ARG A 83 -9.97 -9.85 -0.05
CA ARG A 83 -10.40 -11.07 -0.74
C ARG A 83 -9.25 -11.68 -1.56
N GLU A 84 -8.51 -10.87 -2.31
CA GLU A 84 -7.33 -11.34 -3.06
C GLU A 84 -6.22 -11.84 -2.11
N SER A 85 -6.04 -11.20 -0.97
CA SER A 85 -5.11 -11.66 0.07
C SER A 85 -5.50 -13.04 0.60
N ILE A 86 -6.80 -13.30 0.80
CA ILE A 86 -7.29 -14.63 1.19
C ILE A 86 -6.99 -15.66 0.09
N LYS A 87 -7.20 -15.34 -1.19
CA LYS A 87 -6.84 -16.24 -2.31
C LYS A 87 -5.34 -16.58 -2.31
N ILE A 88 -4.48 -15.60 -2.08
CA ILE A 88 -3.02 -15.81 -1.96
C ILE A 88 -2.71 -16.74 -0.79
N LEU A 89 -3.28 -16.49 0.40
CA LEU A 89 -3.05 -17.30 1.59
C LEU A 89 -3.50 -18.76 1.40
N GLN A 90 -4.64 -18.98 0.73
CA GLN A 90 -5.12 -20.33 0.42
C GLN A 90 -4.16 -21.08 -0.50
N GLN A 91 -3.60 -20.42 -1.52
CA GLN A 91 -2.59 -21.01 -2.41
C GLN A 91 -1.29 -21.30 -1.66
N ALA A 92 -0.81 -20.34 -0.85
CA ALA A 92 0.40 -20.49 -0.05
C ALA A 92 0.29 -21.66 0.95
N LEU A 93 -0.88 -21.83 1.59
CA LEU A 93 -1.12 -22.93 2.53
C LEU A 93 -1.16 -24.28 1.82
N ARG A 94 -1.79 -24.35 0.63
CA ARG A 94 -1.86 -25.57 -0.18
C ARG A 94 -0.49 -26.02 -0.64
N ASP A 95 0.34 -25.08 -1.09
CA ASP A 95 1.60 -25.35 -1.77
C ASP A 95 2.84 -25.17 -0.86
N ILE A 96 2.63 -25.17 0.47
CA ILE A 96 3.69 -24.92 1.44
C ILE A 96 4.78 -26.02 1.33
N PRO A 97 6.03 -25.67 0.97
CA PRO A 97 7.09 -26.66 0.87
C PRO A 97 7.54 -27.11 2.25
N LYS A 98 7.93 -28.37 2.36
CA LYS A 98 8.69 -28.86 3.51
C LYS A 98 10.17 -28.47 3.34
N GLY A 99 10.86 -28.25 4.46
CA GLY A 99 12.30 -27.96 4.44
C GLY A 99 12.71 -27.04 5.59
N GLU A 100 13.98 -26.65 5.58
CA GLU A 100 14.48 -25.62 6.48
C GLU A 100 13.94 -24.24 6.08
N PHE A 101 13.58 -23.44 7.08
CA PHE A 101 13.02 -22.09 6.88
C PHE A 101 14.03 -20.99 7.22
N LEU A 102 15.19 -21.34 7.77
CA LEU A 102 16.30 -20.43 8.04
C LEU A 102 17.46 -20.78 7.11
N GLY A 103 18.02 -19.78 6.43
CA GLY A 103 19.21 -19.93 5.61
C GLY A 103 20.46 -20.14 6.46
N GLY A 104 20.68 -21.35 6.98
CA GLY A 104 21.88 -21.75 7.72
C GLY A 104 22.18 -20.94 9.00
N LYS A 105 23.27 -21.30 9.70
CA LYS A 105 23.80 -20.50 10.82
C LYS A 105 24.61 -19.32 10.26
N GLY A 106 23.93 -18.24 9.89
CA GLY A 106 24.59 -16.96 9.61
C GLY A 106 25.33 -16.47 10.86
N GLY A 107 26.64 -16.24 10.76
CA GLY A 107 27.40 -15.62 11.83
C GLY A 107 26.77 -14.26 12.21
N TYR A 108 26.74 -13.95 13.51
CA TYR A 108 26.11 -12.75 14.08
C TYR A 108 26.61 -11.40 13.52
N THR A 109 27.64 -11.40 12.67
CA THR A 109 28.25 -10.20 12.10
C THR A 109 28.22 -10.25 10.58
N PHE A 110 27.06 -9.90 10.01
CA PHE A 110 26.94 -9.61 8.58
C PHE A 110 27.52 -8.22 8.31
N ARG A 111 28.42 -8.11 7.32
CA ARG A 111 28.91 -6.83 6.81
C ARG A 111 28.49 -6.73 5.34
N PRO A 112 27.49 -5.89 5.01
CA PRO A 112 27.07 -5.71 3.64
C PRO A 112 28.22 -5.12 2.81
N VAL A 113 28.37 -5.56 1.56
CA VAL A 113 29.35 -4.98 0.63
C VAL A 113 29.15 -3.46 0.53
N GLU A 114 30.25 -2.73 0.34
CA GLU A 114 30.20 -1.29 0.11
C GLU A 114 29.37 -0.96 -1.13
N GLY A 115 28.48 0.04 -1.01
CA GLY A 115 27.61 0.46 -2.09
C GLY A 115 26.26 0.99 -1.60
N GLU A 116 25.36 1.21 -2.54
CA GLU A 116 24.02 1.70 -2.29
C GLU A 116 22.96 0.81 -2.96
N ALA A 117 21.80 0.71 -2.35
CA ALA A 117 20.67 -0.06 -2.88
C ALA A 117 19.34 0.63 -2.53
N TYR A 118 18.40 0.59 -3.47
CA TYR A 118 17.00 0.87 -3.22
C TYR A 118 16.20 -0.41 -3.47
N ALA A 119 15.41 -0.82 -2.48
CA ALA A 119 14.47 -1.92 -2.60
C ALA A 119 13.10 -1.47 -2.12
N ARG A 120 12.05 -2.01 -2.75
CA ARG A 120 10.67 -1.62 -2.47
C ARG A 120 9.75 -2.83 -2.42
N VAL A 121 8.66 -2.69 -1.67
CA VAL A 121 7.60 -3.67 -1.55
C VAL A 121 6.24 -2.98 -1.64
N GLU A 122 5.20 -3.73 -2.00
CA GLU A 122 3.82 -3.27 -1.87
C GLU A 122 3.38 -3.46 -0.42
N ALA A 123 3.46 -2.40 0.39
CA ALA A 123 2.80 -2.40 1.70
C ALA A 123 1.29 -2.16 1.51
N PRO A 124 0.43 -2.47 2.50
CA PRO A 124 -1.01 -2.24 2.39
C PRO A 124 -1.41 -0.79 2.08
N LYS A 125 -0.52 0.18 2.36
CA LYS A 125 -0.72 1.61 2.11
C LYS A 125 -0.16 2.08 0.77
N GLY A 126 0.56 1.21 0.06
CA GLY A 126 1.27 1.50 -1.19
C GLY A 126 2.75 1.16 -1.12
N GLU A 127 3.53 1.77 -2.01
CA GLU A 127 4.95 1.44 -2.14
C GLU A 127 5.74 1.89 -0.89
N LEU A 128 6.33 0.92 -0.19
CA LEU A 128 7.27 1.15 0.89
C LEU A 128 8.68 0.83 0.39
N GLY A 129 9.54 1.85 0.37
CA GLY A 129 10.90 1.75 -0.13
C GLY A 129 11.95 2.01 0.95
N TYR A 130 13.08 1.32 0.83
CA TYR A 130 14.27 1.55 1.65
C TYR A 130 15.45 1.82 0.74
N TYR A 131 16.05 3.00 0.92
CA TYR A 131 17.34 3.34 0.36
C TYR A 131 18.40 3.15 1.43
N VAL A 132 19.45 2.37 1.16
CA VAL A 132 20.49 2.03 2.14
C VAL A 132 21.87 2.22 1.50
N VAL A 133 22.79 2.80 2.27
CA VAL A 133 24.21 2.97 1.93
C VAL A 133 25.05 2.19 2.94
N SER A 134 25.93 1.33 2.46
CA SER A 134 26.87 0.54 3.25
C SER A 134 28.30 1.03 3.03
N ASP A 135 29.06 1.15 4.12
CA ASP A 135 30.52 1.39 4.13
C ASP A 135 31.31 0.15 4.60
N ASN A 136 30.75 -1.05 4.37
CA ASN A 136 31.30 -2.34 4.79
C ASN A 136 31.44 -2.51 6.32
N LYS A 137 30.64 -1.77 7.09
CA LYS A 137 30.48 -1.93 8.54
C LYS A 137 29.21 -2.71 8.87
N ALA A 138 29.06 -3.09 10.13
CA ALA A 138 27.88 -3.81 10.60
C ALA A 138 26.62 -2.93 10.62
N ASN A 139 26.78 -1.62 10.80
CA ASN A 139 25.68 -0.65 10.78
C ASN A 139 25.65 0.03 9.41
N PRO A 140 24.45 0.33 8.86
CA PRO A 140 24.35 1.11 7.63
C PRO A 140 24.96 2.50 7.84
N TYR A 141 25.72 2.98 6.85
CA TYR A 141 26.24 4.35 6.85
C TYR A 141 25.10 5.36 6.80
N ARG A 142 24.11 5.10 5.94
CA ARG A 142 22.88 5.86 5.82
C ARG A 142 21.74 4.94 5.43
N TYR A 143 20.54 5.24 5.91
CA TYR A 143 19.33 4.72 5.31
C TYR A 143 18.29 5.84 5.20
N HIS A 144 17.39 5.72 4.23
CA HIS A 144 16.25 6.60 4.07
C HIS A 144 15.03 5.76 3.70
N VAL A 145 13.89 6.05 4.34
CA VAL A 145 12.66 5.28 4.14
C VAL A 145 11.66 6.10 3.35
N ARG A 146 11.28 5.57 2.19
CA ARG A 146 10.22 6.09 1.33
C ARG A 146 8.89 5.54 1.84
N SER A 147 8.28 6.29 2.76
CA SER A 147 7.04 5.94 3.46
C SER A 147 5.79 6.20 2.60
N PRO A 148 4.91 5.21 2.38
CA PRO A 148 3.67 5.44 1.67
C PRO A 148 2.75 6.39 2.44
N SER A 149 2.69 6.31 3.77
CA SER A 149 1.89 7.22 4.60
C SER A 149 2.31 8.68 4.43
N TYR A 150 3.63 8.95 4.39
CA TYR A 150 4.16 10.31 4.20
C TYR A 150 3.81 10.86 2.82
N ILE A 151 4.03 10.06 1.77
CA ILE A 151 3.78 10.51 0.39
C ILE A 151 2.29 10.70 0.16
N ASN A 152 1.46 9.72 0.54
CA ASN A 152 0.02 9.77 0.32
C ASN A 152 -0.65 10.92 1.10
N LEU A 153 -0.08 11.35 2.23
CA LEU A 153 -0.57 12.50 3.00
C LEU A 153 -0.57 13.80 2.20
N ASN A 154 0.32 13.97 1.21
CA ASN A 154 0.32 15.16 0.34
C ASN A 154 -0.99 15.31 -0.45
N ALA A 155 -1.75 14.24 -0.65
CA ALA A 155 -3.05 14.29 -1.30
C ALA A 155 -4.15 14.92 -0.43
N LEU A 156 -3.96 15.00 0.91
CA LEU A 156 -4.98 15.48 1.84
C LEU A 156 -5.45 16.90 1.50
N GLY A 157 -4.50 17.82 1.26
CA GLY A 157 -4.81 19.22 0.95
C GLY A 157 -5.67 19.34 -0.31
N PRO A 158 -5.17 18.87 -1.47
CA PRO A 158 -5.93 18.88 -2.73
C PRO A 158 -7.28 18.16 -2.65
N MET A 159 -7.36 16.99 -1.99
CA MET A 159 -8.62 16.25 -1.82
C MET A 159 -9.66 17.00 -0.97
N SER A 160 -9.21 17.89 -0.08
CA SER A 160 -10.10 18.59 0.86
C SER A 160 -10.69 19.90 0.30
N VAL A 161 -10.17 20.39 -0.83
CA VAL A 161 -10.63 21.64 -1.43
C VAL A 161 -12.10 21.49 -1.88
N GLY A 162 -12.96 22.41 -1.44
CA GLY A 162 -14.38 22.42 -1.79
C GLY A 162 -15.29 21.58 -0.88
N TYR A 163 -14.74 20.89 0.13
CA TYR A 163 -15.51 20.08 1.08
C TYR A 163 -15.60 20.73 2.48
N LYS A 164 -16.44 20.15 3.35
CA LYS A 164 -16.62 20.63 4.73
C LYS A 164 -15.52 20.10 5.65
N ILE A 165 -15.32 20.74 6.79
CA ILE A 165 -14.39 20.27 7.85
C ILE A 165 -14.69 18.82 8.26
N ALA A 166 -15.97 18.45 8.32
CA ALA A 166 -16.38 17.07 8.66
C ALA A 166 -15.95 16.03 7.61
N ASP A 167 -15.69 16.45 6.37
CA ASP A 167 -15.24 15.56 5.29
C ASP A 167 -13.72 15.39 5.32
N ALA A 168 -12.97 16.39 5.81
CA ALA A 168 -11.52 16.28 6.00
C ALA A 168 -11.13 15.06 6.87
N VAL A 169 -11.94 14.75 7.88
CA VAL A 169 -11.73 13.57 8.76
C VAL A 169 -11.89 12.26 7.97
N VAL A 170 -12.90 12.17 7.10
CA VAL A 170 -13.18 10.97 6.31
C VAL A 170 -12.17 10.82 5.17
N ILE A 171 -11.78 11.95 4.56
CA ILE A 171 -10.70 12.01 3.56
C ILE A 171 -9.40 11.49 4.17
N LEU A 172 -9.01 11.98 5.36
CA LEU A 172 -7.82 11.51 6.06
C LEU A 172 -7.89 10.01 6.35
N GLY A 173 -9.04 9.52 6.79
CA GLY A 173 -9.28 8.09 7.01
C GLY A 173 -9.15 7.25 5.73
N ALA A 174 -9.59 7.77 4.58
CA ALA A 174 -9.50 7.08 3.29
C ALA A 174 -8.06 7.00 2.75
N ILE A 175 -7.22 7.99 3.07
CA ILE A 175 -5.78 7.98 2.78
C ILE A 175 -5.07 6.91 3.61
N ASP A 176 -5.56 6.64 4.82
CA ASP A 176 -5.06 5.60 5.74
C ASP A 176 -3.60 5.81 6.15
N ILE A 177 -3.33 6.92 6.84
CA ILE A 177 -1.99 7.23 7.35
C ILE A 177 -1.73 6.61 8.72
N VAL A 178 -0.45 6.33 9.01
CA VAL A 178 0.04 6.06 10.36
C VAL A 178 1.12 7.07 10.70
N LEU A 179 0.93 7.86 11.76
CA LEU A 179 1.82 8.99 12.07
C LEU A 179 3.26 8.58 12.35
N GLY A 180 3.50 7.39 12.92
CA GLY A 180 4.86 6.86 13.11
C GLY A 180 5.59 6.58 11.79
N GLU A 181 4.86 6.40 10.68
CA GLU A 181 5.45 6.31 9.35
C GLU A 181 5.74 7.68 8.72
N VAL A 182 5.10 8.74 9.19
CA VAL A 182 5.18 10.11 8.64
C VAL A 182 6.31 10.89 9.32
N ASP A 183 6.48 10.74 10.63
CA ASP A 183 7.36 11.53 11.50
C ASP A 183 8.80 10.99 11.62
N ARG A 184 9.32 10.38 10.56
CA ARG A 184 10.60 9.62 10.57
C ARG A 184 11.84 10.46 10.25
#